data_AF-A0A8T4M7A4-F1
#
_entry.id   AF-A0A8T4M7A4-F1
#
_cell.length_a   1.000
_cell.length_b   1.000
_cell.length_c   1.000
_cell.angle_alpha   90.00
_cell.angle_beta   90.00
_cell.angle_gamma   90.00
#
_symmetry.space_group_name_H-M   'P 1'
#
loop_
_entity.id
_entity.type
_entity.pdbx_description
1 polymer ?
#
loop_
_entity_poly.entity_id
_entity_poly.type
_entity_poly.pdbx_seq_one_letter_code
_entity_poly.pdbx_strand_id
1 'polypeptide(L)'
;MKSNIFAEMGFGNDSFFSTEFEKGKNEYRIQKLIIPKKINSFYIRIWVFKRVFIISTNHGLEFNKKNKNKFKFLFGISGINKK
;
A
#
# COMPACT_ATOMS: atom_id res chain seq x y z
N MET A 1 11.14 10.72 15.40
CA MET A 1 11.26 10.39 13.96
C MET A 1 9.89 9.94 13.45
N LYS A 2 9.44 10.41 12.29
CA LYS A 2 8.17 9.97 11.68
C LYS A 2 8.44 8.70 10.86
N SER A 3 7.60 7.68 10.99
CA SER A 3 7.59 6.51 10.10
C SER A 3 6.29 6.49 9.32
N ASN A 4 6.39 6.40 7.99
CA ASN A 4 5.22 6.19 7.16
C ASN A 4 4.83 4.72 7.22
N ILE A 5 3.54 4.46 7.24
CA ILE A 5 2.98 3.12 7.31
C ILE A 5 1.95 2.99 6.22
N PHE A 6 2.05 1.90 5.48
CA PHE A 6 1.12 1.53 4.44
C PHE A 6 0.57 0.15 4.78
N ALA A 7 -0.64 0.10 5.34
CA ALA A 7 -1.29 -1.16 5.68
C ALA A 7 -2.26 -1.52 4.55
N GLU A 8 -2.06 -2.69 3.96
CA GLU A 8 -2.77 -3.21 2.80
C GLU A 8 -3.49 -4.52 3.13
N MET A 9 -4.66 -4.68 2.55
CA MET A 9 -5.49 -5.88 2.61
C MET A 9 -5.94 -6.23 1.20
N GLY A 10 -5.88 -7.51 0.82
CA GLY A 10 -6.49 -8.00 -0.41
C GLY A 10 -5.73 -9.16 -1.04
N PHE A 11 -6.03 -9.44 -2.31
CA PHE A 11 -5.57 -10.64 -3.01
C PHE A 11 -4.46 -10.32 -4.01
N GLY A 12 -3.55 -11.28 -4.22
CA GLY A 12 -2.43 -11.20 -5.17
C GLY A 12 -1.10 -10.72 -4.56
N ASN A 13 -1.07 -10.43 -3.27
CA ASN A 13 0.15 -10.42 -2.47
C ASN A 13 0.43 -11.82 -1.89
N ASP A 14 1.62 -12.04 -1.34
CA ASP A 14 2.01 -13.31 -0.70
C ASP A 14 1.14 -13.62 0.53
N SER A 15 0.41 -12.63 1.06
CA SER A 15 -0.54 -12.77 2.14
C SER A 15 -1.72 -11.83 1.94
N PHE A 16 -2.86 -12.18 2.54
CA PHE A 16 -4.07 -11.36 2.46
C PHE A 16 -3.91 -10.01 3.18
N PHE A 17 -3.07 -9.97 4.20
CA PHE A 17 -2.72 -8.75 4.94
C PHE A 17 -1.23 -8.45 4.79
N SER A 18 -0.90 -7.18 4.59
CA SER A 18 0.48 -6.72 4.56
C SER A 18 0.59 -5.32 5.14
N THR A 19 1.67 -5.03 5.84
CA THR A 19 2.00 -3.66 6.22
C THR A 19 3.44 -3.37 5.87
N GLU A 20 3.65 -2.23 5.23
CA GLU A 20 4.96 -1.69 4.90
C GLU A 20 5.28 -0.51 5.81
N PHE A 21 6.48 -0.53 6.36
CA PHE A 21 7.01 0.52 7.21
C PHE A 21 8.19 1.19 6.52
N GLU A 22 8.06 2.49 6.31
CA GLU A 22 9.10 3.32 5.71
C GLU A 22 9.69 4.23 6.80
N LYS A 23 10.98 4.05 7.08
CA LYS A 23 11.74 4.80 8.09
C LYS A 23 13.04 5.30 7.48
N GLY A 24 13.01 6.54 6.97
CA GLY A 24 14.18 7.13 6.34
C GLY A 24 14.52 6.42 5.02
N LYS A 25 15.70 5.78 4.95
CA LYS A 25 16.11 4.97 3.79
C LYS A 25 15.75 3.48 3.91
N ASN A 26 15.20 3.06 5.06
CA ASN A 26 14.90 1.67 5.31
C ASN A 26 13.40 1.42 5.13
N GLU A 27 13.10 0.39 4.35
CA GLU A 27 11.76 -0.13 4.13
C GLU A 27 11.73 -1.59 4.58
N TYR A 28 10.69 -1.97 5.32
CA TYR A 28 10.43 -3.37 5.63
C TYR A 28 8.94 -3.68 5.58
N ARG A 29 8.62 -4.91 5.18
CA ARG A 29 7.25 -5.38 5.02
C ARG A 29 6.98 -6.55 5.95
N ILE A 30 5.80 -6.55 6.56
CA ILE A 30 5.28 -7.66 7.37
C ILE A 30 3.96 -8.16 6.78
N GLN A 31 3.66 -9.44 6.98
CA GLN A 31 2.43 -10.10 6.51
C GLN A 31 1.30 -9.99 7.56
N LYS A 32 1.12 -8.81 8.13
CA LYS A 32 0.07 -8.49 9.11
C LYS A 32 -0.50 -7.13 8.81
N LEU A 33 -1.73 -6.88 9.23
CA LEU A 33 -2.37 -5.57 9.14
C LEU A 33 -2.05 -4.78 10.42
N ILE A 34 -1.22 -3.73 10.31
CA ILE A 34 -0.93 -2.81 11.41
C ILE A 34 -1.41 -1.43 11.01
N ILE A 35 -2.46 -0.98 11.69
CA ILE A 35 -3.10 0.30 11.43
C ILE A 35 -2.20 1.44 11.95
N PRO A 36 -1.91 2.49 11.15
CA PRO A 36 -1.18 3.66 11.63
C PRO A 36 -1.98 4.43 12.68
N LYS A 37 -1.29 5.02 13.66
CA LYS A 37 -1.88 5.89 14.69
C LYS A 37 -2.58 7.12 14.11
N LYS A 38 -2.04 7.66 13.00
CA LYS A 38 -2.67 8.76 12.25
C LYS A 38 -2.83 8.34 10.81
N ILE A 39 -4.07 8.19 10.36
CA ILE A 39 -4.41 7.90 8.96
C ILE A 39 -4.33 9.20 8.17
N ASN A 40 -3.65 9.14 7.02
CA ASN A 40 -3.47 10.27 6.11
C ASN A 40 -4.27 10.08 4.81
N SER A 41 -4.29 8.86 4.26
CA SER A 41 -4.99 8.59 3.01
C SER A 41 -5.50 7.15 2.99
N PHE A 42 -6.61 6.94 2.29
CA PHE A 42 -7.04 5.62 1.87
C PHE A 42 -6.68 5.45 0.39
N TYR A 43 -6.43 4.23 -0.05
CA TYR A 43 -6.23 3.93 -1.46
C TYR A 43 -6.71 2.53 -1.84
N ILE A 44 -7.10 2.39 -3.10
CA ILE A 44 -7.42 1.13 -3.75
C ILE A 44 -6.40 0.94 -4.86
N ARG A 45 -5.70 -0.20 -4.87
CA ARG A 45 -4.77 -0.59 -5.93
C ARG A 45 -5.28 -1.83 -6.64
N ILE A 46 -5.55 -1.69 -7.93
CA ILE A 46 -5.97 -2.77 -8.81
C ILE A 46 -4.87 -3.02 -9.84
N TRP A 47 -4.25 -4.19 -9.80
CA TRP A 47 -3.30 -4.65 -10.80
C TRP A 47 -4.02 -5.63 -11.72
N VAL A 48 -4.13 -5.30 -13.01
CA VAL A 48 -4.68 -6.18 -14.05
C VAL A 48 -3.66 -6.33 -15.18
N PHE A 49 -3.12 -7.54 -15.35
CA PHE A 49 -2.06 -7.86 -16.31
C PHE A 49 -0.84 -6.94 -16.17
N LYS A 50 -0.61 -6.04 -17.15
CA LYS A 50 0.49 -5.08 -17.17
C LYS A 50 0.09 -3.70 -16.64
N ARG A 51 -1.17 -3.50 -16.25
CA ARG A 51 -1.70 -2.21 -15.84
C ARG A 51 -1.95 -2.20 -14.34
N VAL A 52 -1.56 -1.12 -13.68
CA VAL A 52 -1.77 -0.87 -12.26
C VAL A 52 -2.55 0.43 -12.14
N PHE A 53 -3.72 0.34 -11.53
CA PHE A 53 -4.59 1.45 -11.23
C PHE A 53 -4.51 1.69 -9.73
N ILE A 54 -4.24 2.92 -9.31
CA ILE A 54 -4.24 3.31 -7.91
C ILE A 54 -5.20 4.49 -7.78
N ILE A 55 -6.17 4.36 -6.91
CA ILE A 55 -7.10 5.43 -6.55
C ILE A 55 -6.81 5.76 -5.10
N SER A 56 -6.43 6.99 -4.79
CA SER A 56 -6.17 7.42 -3.43
C SER A 56 -6.91 8.71 -3.12
N THR A 57 -7.25 8.91 -1.85
CA THR A 57 -7.92 10.14 -1.42
C THR A 57 -7.01 11.37 -1.51
N ASN A 58 -5.69 11.20 -1.44
CA ASN A 58 -4.73 12.31 -1.44
C ASN A 58 -4.11 12.60 -2.82
N HIS A 59 -3.80 11.57 -3.61
CA HIS A 59 -3.18 11.72 -4.95
C HIS A 59 -4.18 11.52 -6.10
N GLY A 60 -5.43 11.16 -5.81
CA GLY A 60 -6.45 10.93 -6.84
C GLY A 60 -6.20 9.64 -7.61
N LEU A 61 -6.26 9.71 -8.95
CA LEU A 61 -6.18 8.57 -9.86
C LEU A 61 -4.80 8.47 -10.50
N GLU A 62 -4.13 7.34 -10.33
CA GLU A 62 -2.85 7.03 -10.94
C GLU A 62 -2.92 5.78 -11.80
N PHE A 63 -2.34 5.86 -12.99
CA PHE A 63 -2.29 4.80 -13.97
C PHE A 63 -0.83 4.48 -14.29
N ASN A 64 -0.43 3.23 -14.03
CA ASN A 64 0.94 2.78 -14.19
C ASN A 64 1.01 1.52 -15.06
N LYS A 65 2.07 1.39 -15.86
CA LYS A 65 2.35 0.19 -16.65
C LYS A 65 3.54 -0.56 -16.07
N LYS A 66 3.44 -1.88 -15.96
CA LYS A 66 4.48 -2.79 -15.47
C LYS A 66 4.80 -3.85 -16.52
N ASN A 67 6.05 -4.31 -16.55
CA ASN A 67 6.48 -5.31 -17.54
C ASN A 67 6.02 -6.74 -17.24
N LYS A 68 5.53 -6.99 -16.02
CA LYS A 68 5.06 -8.30 -15.56
C LYS A 68 3.54 -8.36 -15.50
N ASN A 69 3.00 -9.52 -15.88
CA ASN A 69 1.58 -9.82 -15.75
C ASN A 69 1.30 -10.29 -14.32
N LYS A 70 0.45 -9.57 -13.58
CA LYS A 70 -0.10 -10.01 -12.29
C LYS A 70 -1.56 -9.58 -12.16
N PHE A 71 -2.29 -10.27 -11.30
CA PHE A 71 -3.61 -9.84 -10.85
C PHE A 71 -3.53 -9.55 -9.35
N LYS A 72 -3.86 -8.33 -8.95
CA LYS A 72 -3.93 -7.93 -7.54
C LYS A 72 -5.10 -7.00 -7.31
N PHE A 73 -5.78 -7.14 -6.18
CA PHE A 73 -6.77 -6.19 -5.71
C PHE A 73 -6.48 -5.90 -4.26
N LEU A 74 -6.07 -4.67 -3.96
CA LEU A 74 -5.60 -4.25 -2.65
C LEU A 74 -6.35 -3.01 -2.20
N PHE A 75 -6.85 -3.03 -0.98
CA PHE A 75 -7.32 -1.86 -0.24
C PHE A 75 -6.25 -1.50 0.78
N GLY A 76 -5.82 -0.24 0.79
CA GLY A 76 -4.73 0.23 1.62
C GLY A 76 -5.04 1.50 2.38
N ILE A 77 -4.40 1.66 3.52
CA ILE A 77 -4.37 2.87 4.32
C ILE A 77 -2.93 3.33 4.45
N SER A 78 -2.70 4.60 4.17
CA SER A 78 -1.43 5.26 4.45
C SER A 78 -1.57 6.17 5.66
N GLY A 79 -0.51 6.23 6.46
CA GLY A 79 -0.51 7.04 7.66
C GLY A 79 0.88 7.17 8.26
N ILE A 80 0.94 7.78 9.43
CA ILE A 80 2.20 8.07 10.12
C ILE A 80 2.11 7.53 11.55
N ASN A 81 3.12 6.77 11.96
CA ASN A 81 3.40 6.57 13.38
C ASN A 81 4.42 7.58 13.85
N LYS A 82 4.02 8.41 14.81
CA LYS A 82 4.96 9.12 15.68
C LYS A 82 5.31 8.21 16.84
N LYS A 83 6.60 7.90 16.97
CA LYS A 83 7.19 7.43 18.23
C LYS A 83 7.71 8.67 18.96
#